data_AF-A0A976K8K9-F1
#
_entry.id   AF-A0A976K8K9-F1
#
_cell.length_a   1.000
_cell.length_b   1.000
_cell.length_c   1.000
_cell.angle_alpha   90.00
_cell.angle_beta   90.00
_cell.angle_gamma   90.00
#
_symmetry.space_group_name_H-M   'P 1'
#
loop_
_entity.id
_entity.type
_entity.pdbx_description
1 polymer ?
#
loop_
_entity_poly.entity_id
_entity_poly.type
_entity_poly.pdbx_seq_one_letter_code
_entity_poly.pdbx_strand_id
1 'polypeptide(L)' 'LPANFREAVLLRDIEGLSYEEIATITGLRLGTVRSRIARGRDRLRVLLENDS' A
#
# COMPACT_ATOMS: atom_id res chain seq x y z
N LEU A 1 -8.04 4.57 6.20
CA LEU A 1 -6.68 4.63 5.61
C LEU A 1 -6.59 5.78 4.59
N PRO A 2 -5.55 6.62 4.60
CA PRO A 2 -5.30 7.64 3.56
C PRO A 2 -5.28 7.05 2.14
N ALA A 3 -5.80 7.79 1.16
CA ALA A 3 -6.04 7.30 -0.20
C ALA A 3 -4.76 6.75 -0.86
N ASN A 4 -3.65 7.46 -0.73
CA ASN A 4 -2.35 7.08 -1.28
C ASN A 4 -1.76 5.78 -0.69
N PHE A 5 -2.06 5.46 0.57
CA PHE A 5 -1.65 4.21 1.19
C PHE A 5 -2.62 3.08 0.84
N ARG A 6 -3.91 3.38 0.79
CA ARG A 6 -4.95 2.43 0.39
C ARG A 6 -4.73 1.91 -1.03
N GLU A 7 -4.51 2.81 -1.97
CA GLU A 7 -4.23 2.46 -3.38
C GLU A 7 -3.04 1.50 -3.49
N ALA A 8 -1.90 1.85 -2.86
CA ALA A 8 -0.71 1.02 -2.92
C ALA A 8 -0.90 -0.37 -2.26
N VAL A 9 -1.65 -0.43 -1.16
CA VAL A 9 -1.98 -1.71 -0.49
C VAL A 9 -2.93 -2.54 -1.34
N LEU A 10 -3.98 -1.96 -1.93
CA LEU A 10 -4.92 -2.69 -2.80
C LEU A 10 -4.19 -3.30 -4.00
N LEU A 11 -3.41 -2.50 -4.71
CA LEU A 11 -2.66 -2.98 -5.88
C LEU A 11 -1.69 -4.11 -5.53
N ARG A 12 -1.12 -4.11 -4.33
CA ARG A 12 -0.19 -5.16 -3.90
C ARG A 12 -0.90 -6.40 -3.35
N ASP A 13 -1.76 -6.20 -2.36
CA ASP A 13 -2.28 -7.27 -1.51
C ASP A 13 -3.57 -7.88 -2.06
N ILE A 14 -4.30 -7.14 -2.91
CA ILE A 14 -5.52 -7.62 -3.54
C ILE A 14 -5.28 -7.96 -5.02
N GLU A 15 -4.70 -7.04 -5.78
CA GLU A 15 -4.43 -7.25 -7.22
C GLU A 15 -3.15 -8.06 -7.49
N GLY A 16 -2.31 -8.29 -6.46
CA GLY A 16 -1.12 -9.15 -6.56
C GLY A 16 0.06 -8.57 -7.33
N LEU A 17 0.02 -7.28 -7.71
CA LEU A 17 1.05 -6.66 -8.55
C LEU A 17 2.41 -6.57 -7.85
N SER A 18 3.49 -6.64 -8.63
CA SER A 18 4.85 -6.35 -8.18
C SER A 18 5.02 -4.87 -7.82
N TYR A 19 6.06 -4.55 -7.04
CA TYR A 19 6.32 -3.16 -6.67
C TYR A 19 6.73 -2.32 -7.89
N GLU A 20 7.36 -2.94 -8.88
CA GLU A 20 7.78 -2.38 -10.15
C GLU A 20 6.58 -2.05 -11.05
N GLU A 21 5.60 -2.96 -11.14
CA GLU A 21 4.33 -2.70 -11.86
C GLU A 21 3.56 -1.57 -11.20
N ILE A 22 3.47 -1.56 -9.87
CA ILE A 22 2.81 -0.49 -9.12
C ILE A 22 3.52 0.84 -9.34
N ALA A 23 4.85 0.87 -9.33
CA ALA A 23 5.65 2.06 -9.62
C ALA A 23 5.35 2.60 -11.03
N THR A 24 5.23 1.70 -12.01
CA THR A 24 4.90 2.04 -13.40
C THR A 24 3.49 2.61 -13.52
N ILE A 25 2.49 1.96 -12.93
CA ILE A 25 1.07 2.37 -12.97
C ILE A 25 0.86 3.72 -12.28
N THR A 26 1.51 3.92 -11.13
CA THR A 26 1.30 5.11 -10.29
C THR A 26 2.25 6.28 -10.63
N GLY A 27 3.25 6.06 -11.49
CA GLY A 27 4.30 7.04 -11.79
C GLY A 27 5.21 7.37 -10.60
N LEU A 28 5.22 6.54 -9.56
CA LEU A 28 5.97 6.77 -8.34
C LEU A 28 7.33 6.08 -8.38
N ARG A 29 8.29 6.61 -7.62
CA ARG A 29 9.55 5.90 -7.38
C ARG A 29 9.30 4.61 -6.62
N LEU A 30 10.04 3.55 -6.97
CA LEU A 30 9.94 2.23 -6.33
C LEU A 30 10.11 2.30 -4.78
N GLY A 31 11.00 3.16 -4.29
CA GLY A 31 11.15 3.42 -2.85
C GLY A 31 9.90 4.06 -2.21
N THR A 32 9.21 4.93 -2.95
CA THR A 32 7.93 5.51 -2.52
C THR A 32 6.84 4.44 -2.43
N VAL A 33 6.74 3.56 -3.43
CA VAL A 33 5.81 2.43 -3.43
C VAL A 33 6.02 1.56 -2.19
N ARG A 34 7.26 1.11 -1.95
CA ARG A 34 7.62 0.35 -0.74
C ARG A 34 7.18 1.06 0.54
N SER A 35 7.50 2.34 0.68
CA SER A 35 7.15 3.11 1.88
C SER A 35 5.64 3.30 2.07
N ARG A 36 4.85 3.36 0.98
CA ARG A 36 3.39 3.52 1.04
C ARG A 36 2.72 2.21 1.44
N ILE A 37 3.17 1.09 0.88
CA ILE A 37 2.67 -0.26 1.23
C ILE A 37 2.96 -0.56 2.69
N ALA A 38 4.20 -0.35 3.15
CA ALA A 38 4.58 -0.61 4.54
C ALA A 38 3.72 0.19 5.54
N ARG A 39 3.66 1.52 5.35
CA ARG A 39 2.84 2.40 6.20
C ARG A 39 1.35 2.09 6.10
N GLY A 40 0.88 1.69 4.92
CA GLY A 40 -0.50 1.28 4.68
C GLY A 40 -0.87 0.05 5.50
N ARG A 41 -0.03 -1.00 5.46
CA ARG A 41 -0.21 -2.24 6.23
C ARG A 41 -0.14 -2.01 7.73
N ASP A 42 0.83 -1.22 8.21
CA ASP A 42 0.92 -0.90 9.64
C ASP A 42 -0.33 -0.18 10.14
N ARG A 43 -0.86 0.76 9.36
CA ARG A 43 -2.08 1.47 9.74
C ARG A 43 -3.33 0.59 9.63
N LEU A 44 -3.37 -0.36 8.68
CA LEU A 44 -4.45 -1.34 8.60
C LEU A 44 -4.43 -2.28 9.81
N ARG A 45 -3.25 -2.74 10.23
CA ARG A 45 -3.08 -3.54 11.46
C ARG A 45 -3.66 -2.81 12.67
N VAL A 46 -3.26 -1.56 12.89
CA VAL A 46 -3.76 -0.74 14.01
C VAL A 46 -5.28 -0.55 13.94
N LEU A 47 -5.86 -0.40 12.74
CA LEU A 47 -7.33 -0.27 12.62
C LEU A 47 -8.04 -1.57 13.03
N LEU A 48 -7.56 -2.72 12.56
CA LEU A 48 -8.15 -4.02 12.88
C LEU A 48 -8.00 -4.39 14.36
N GLU A 49 -6.88 -4.02 14.99
CA GLU A 49 -6.66 -4.20 16.44
C GLU A 49 -7.60 -3.33 17.28
N ASN A 50 -8.00 -2.14 16.80
CA ASN A 50 -8.93 -1.26 17.52
C ASN A 50 -10.41 -1.60 17.27
N ASP A 51 -10.71 -2.42 16.26
CA ASP A 51 -12.07 -2.91 15.98
C ASP A 51 -12.44 -4.16 16.80
N SER A 52 -11.50 -4.68 17.62
CA SER A 52 -11.64 -5.91 18.43
C SER A 52 -12.00 -5.64 19.90
#